data_AF-A0A956HIH4-F1
#
_entry.id   AF-A0A956HIH4-F1
#
_cell.length_a   1.000
_cell.length_b   1.000
_cell.length_c   1.000
_cell.angle_alpha   90.00
_cell.angle_beta   90.00
_cell.angle_gamma   90.00
#
_symmetry.space_group_name_H-M   'P 1'
#
loop_
_entity.id
_entity.type
_entity.pdbx_description
1 polymer ?
#
loop_
_entity_poly.entity_id
_entity_poly.type
_entity_poly.pdbx_seq_one_letter_code
_entity_poly.pdbx_strand_id
1 'polypeptide(L)'
;LDDSANRRLVITEGFLATDAVLNLVVDITAGLVVHPAMIERAMADEMPFMITENVLMRAVAAGGDRQALHEVIRELSLESVRRMKEEAADNDLVARLRAHPQLAPHVHDADLDPARYVGRAPEQVDEFLAEVLEPLLASHAHRDGRFAARVKV
;
A
#
# COMPACT_ATOMS: atom_id res chain seq x y z
N LEU A 1 -29.58 -32.24 -27.67
CA LEU A 1 -29.42 -33.52 -26.93
C LEU A 1 -28.04 -33.61 -26.27
N ASP A 2 -27.01 -32.93 -26.79
CA ASP A 2 -25.62 -33.00 -26.28
C ASP A 2 -25.31 -32.15 -25.03
N ASP A 3 -26.24 -31.31 -24.58
CA ASP A 3 -26.05 -30.43 -23.42
C ASP A 3 -26.41 -31.11 -22.08
N SER A 4 -27.22 -32.18 -22.11
CA SER A 4 -27.78 -32.81 -20.91
C SER A 4 -26.71 -33.33 -19.94
N ALA A 5 -25.69 -34.02 -20.46
CA ALA A 5 -24.59 -34.54 -19.64
C ALA A 5 -23.70 -33.39 -19.10
N ASN A 6 -23.37 -32.41 -19.96
CA ASN A 6 -22.56 -31.27 -19.58
C ASN A 6 -23.22 -30.43 -18.48
N ARG A 7 -24.51 -30.13 -18.63
CA ARG A 7 -25.27 -29.33 -17.65
C ARG A 7 -25.38 -30.00 -16.28
N ARG A 8 -25.44 -31.33 -16.22
CA ARG A 8 -25.47 -32.07 -14.94
C ARG A 8 -24.17 -31.89 -14.14
N LEU A 9 -23.04 -31.79 -14.83
CA LEU A 9 -21.73 -31.59 -14.22
C LEU A 9 -21.51 -30.10 -13.94
N VAL A 10 -21.49 -29.27 -14.98
CA VAL A 10 -21.02 -27.88 -14.90
C VAL A 10 -21.89 -27.03 -13.97
N ILE A 11 -23.21 -27.21 -13.98
CA ILE A 11 -24.08 -26.44 -13.10
C ILE A 11 -23.81 -26.82 -11.65
N THR A 12 -23.88 -28.12 -11.33
CA THR A 12 -23.72 -28.61 -9.96
C THR A 12 -22.32 -28.29 -9.41
N GLU A 13 -21.28 -28.60 -10.17
CA GLU A 13 -19.89 -28.35 -9.77
C GLU A 13 -19.60 -26.85 -9.67
N GLY A 14 -20.17 -26.03 -10.56
CA GLY A 14 -20.03 -24.57 -10.49
C GLY A 14 -20.60 -23.99 -9.20
N PHE A 15 -21.78 -24.44 -8.77
CA PHE A 15 -22.36 -24.01 -7.50
C PHE A 15 -21.56 -24.51 -6.29
N LEU A 16 -21.14 -25.78 -6.28
CA LEU A 16 -20.36 -26.35 -5.18
C LEU A 16 -18.98 -25.69 -5.04
N ALA A 17 -18.29 -25.44 -6.16
CA ALA A 17 -17.01 -24.75 -6.16
C ALA A 17 -17.16 -23.31 -5.66
N THR A 18 -18.21 -22.61 -6.09
CA THR A 18 -18.49 -21.24 -5.63
C THR A 18 -18.75 -21.20 -4.12
N ASP A 19 -19.58 -22.12 -3.60
CA ASP A 19 -19.84 -22.22 -2.17
C ASP A 19 -18.54 -22.48 -1.37
N ALA A 20 -17.72 -23.42 -1.83
CA ALA A 20 -16.44 -23.71 -1.20
C ALA A 20 -15.49 -22.50 -1.20
N VAL A 21 -15.38 -21.78 -2.32
CA VAL A 21 -14.55 -20.57 -2.42
C VAL A 21 -15.07 -19.48 -1.49
N LEU A 22 -16.37 -19.24 -1.44
CA LEU A 22 -16.95 -18.22 -0.56
C LEU A 22 -16.72 -18.55 0.91
N ASN A 23 -16.87 -19.81 1.32
CA ASN A 23 -16.56 -20.23 2.69
C ASN A 23 -15.09 -19.98 3.05
N LEU A 24 -14.15 -20.24 2.13
CA LEU A 24 -12.72 -19.95 2.35
C LEU A 24 -12.44 -18.44 2.48
N VAL A 25 -13.02 -17.62 1.60
CA VAL A 25 -12.87 -16.15 1.67
C VAL A 25 -13.35 -15.63 3.02
N VAL A 26 -14.49 -16.13 3.45
CA VAL A 26 -15.12 -15.83 4.72
C VAL A 26 -14.17 -16.19 5.88
N ASP A 27 -13.69 -17.44 5.97
CA ASP A 27 -12.79 -17.87 7.03
C ASP A 27 -11.47 -17.08 7.09
N ILE A 28 -10.86 -16.82 5.93
CA ILE A 28 -9.61 -16.06 5.83
C ILE A 28 -9.82 -14.61 6.27
N THR A 29 -10.88 -13.96 5.82
CA THR A 29 -11.11 -12.53 6.10
C THR A 29 -11.47 -12.25 7.56
N ALA A 30 -12.17 -13.14 8.27
CA ALA A 30 -12.37 -12.99 9.72
C ALA A 30 -11.15 -13.39 10.56
N GLY A 31 -10.25 -14.20 10.00
CA GLY A 31 -9.02 -14.64 10.66
C GLY A 31 -7.80 -13.78 10.33
N LEU A 32 -7.95 -12.70 9.57
CA LEU A 32 -6.83 -11.90 9.09
C LEU A 32 -6.08 -11.26 10.27
N VAL A 33 -4.77 -11.47 10.32
CA VAL A 33 -3.86 -10.86 11.30
C VAL A 33 -3.00 -9.83 10.59
N VAL A 34 -3.01 -8.61 11.09
CA VAL A 34 -2.17 -7.51 10.60
C VAL A 34 -0.97 -7.36 11.52
N HIS A 35 0.20 -7.08 10.95
CA HIS A 35 1.45 -6.87 11.70
C HIS A 35 1.97 -5.43 11.49
N PRO A 36 1.46 -4.44 12.25
CA PRO A 36 1.80 -3.03 12.06
C PRO A 36 3.32 -2.76 12.07
N ALA A 37 4.07 -3.37 13.01
CA ALA A 37 5.51 -3.17 13.12
C ALA A 37 6.29 -3.61 11.86
N MET A 38 5.83 -4.64 11.15
CA MET A 38 6.46 -5.07 9.90
C MET A 38 6.13 -4.10 8.74
N ILE A 39 4.93 -3.54 8.73
CA ILE A 39 4.51 -2.51 7.77
C ILE A 39 5.33 -1.24 8.01
N GLU A 40 5.41 -0.77 9.25
CA GLU A 40 6.20 0.41 9.64
C GLU A 40 7.66 0.25 9.25
N ARG A 41 8.26 -0.92 9.50
CA ARG A 41 9.63 -1.21 9.07
C ARG A 41 9.79 -1.12 7.55
N ALA A 42 8.91 -1.78 6.80
CA ALA A 42 8.96 -1.72 5.34
C ALA A 42 8.77 -0.30 4.82
N MET A 43 7.89 0.50 5.44
CA MET A 43 7.72 1.91 5.09
C MET A 43 8.96 2.72 5.41
N ALA A 44 9.58 2.53 6.59
CA ALA A 44 10.80 3.25 6.97
C ALA A 44 11.95 3.02 5.96
N ASP A 45 12.05 1.82 5.39
CA ASP A 45 13.04 1.49 4.36
C ASP A 45 12.75 2.16 3.01
N GLU A 46 11.49 2.48 2.70
CA GLU A 46 11.07 3.07 1.42
C GLU A 46 10.89 4.60 1.45
N MET A 47 10.51 5.16 2.60
CA MET A 47 10.28 6.59 2.79
C MET A 47 11.45 7.48 2.31
N PRO A 48 12.74 7.14 2.53
CA PRO A 48 13.86 7.89 1.98
C PRO A 48 13.77 8.18 0.48
N PHE A 49 13.23 7.24 -0.31
CA PHE A 49 13.05 7.41 -1.75
C PHE A 49 11.81 8.25 -2.07
N MET A 50 10.73 8.06 -1.31
CA MET A 50 9.47 8.78 -1.50
C MET A 50 9.60 10.29 -1.27
N ILE A 51 10.49 10.73 -0.37
CA ILE A 51 10.65 12.16 -0.07
C ILE A 51 11.45 12.93 -1.12
N THR A 52 12.11 12.25 -2.06
CA THR A 52 13.08 12.86 -2.98
C THR A 52 12.49 13.99 -3.83
N GLU A 53 11.26 13.85 -4.32
CA GLU A 53 10.58 14.91 -5.07
C GLU A 53 10.28 16.13 -4.19
N ASN A 54 9.87 15.93 -2.93
CA ASN A 54 9.63 17.04 -2.01
C ASN A 54 10.94 17.81 -1.73
N VAL A 55 12.06 17.11 -1.59
CA VAL A 55 13.39 17.71 -1.42
C VAL A 55 13.76 18.49 -2.68
N LEU A 56 13.62 17.88 -3.86
CA LEU A 56 13.90 18.51 -5.15
C LEU A 56 13.09 19.80 -5.35
N MET A 57 11.78 19.74 -5.14
CA MET A 57 10.88 20.88 -5.31
C MET A 57 11.27 22.06 -4.41
N ARG A 58 11.65 21.81 -3.16
CA ARG A 58 12.12 22.85 -2.23
C ARG A 58 13.48 23.42 -2.63
N ALA A 59 14.40 22.57 -3.06
CA ALA A 59 15.73 22.99 -3.51
C ALA A 59 15.66 23.84 -4.80
N VAL A 60 14.77 23.49 -5.72
CA VAL A 60 14.48 24.28 -6.93
C VAL A 60 13.80 25.60 -6.56
N ALA A 61 12.83 25.59 -5.63
CA ALA A 61 12.19 26.81 -5.15
C ALA A 61 13.18 27.78 -4.47
N ALA A 62 14.27 27.25 -3.89
CA ALA A 62 15.38 28.03 -3.33
C ALA A 62 16.38 28.54 -4.40
N GLY A 63 16.10 28.35 -5.69
CA GLY A 63 16.91 28.84 -6.81
C GLY A 63 17.91 27.84 -7.37
N GLY A 64 17.85 26.57 -6.96
CA GLY A 64 18.67 25.51 -7.53
C GLY A 64 18.23 25.10 -8.95
N ASP A 65 19.19 24.67 -9.76
CA ASP A 65 18.90 24.11 -11.09
C ASP A 65 18.23 22.74 -10.96
N ARG A 66 17.04 22.60 -11.56
CA ARG A 66 16.24 21.38 -11.46
C ARG A 66 16.96 20.16 -12.02
N GLN A 67 17.61 20.30 -13.17
CA GLN A 67 18.23 19.16 -13.85
C GLN A 67 19.45 18.66 -13.09
N ALA A 68 20.29 19.58 -12.60
CA ALA A 68 21.45 19.27 -11.79
C ALA A 68 21.06 18.63 -10.45
N LEU A 69 20.07 19.19 -9.74
CA LEU A 69 19.63 18.65 -8.45
C LEU A 69 18.95 17.28 -8.60
N HIS A 70 18.14 17.09 -9.65
CA HIS A 70 17.54 15.80 -9.94
C HIS A 70 18.61 14.74 -10.21
N GLU A 71 19.66 15.08 -10.97
CA GLU A 71 20.75 14.17 -11.26
C GLU A 71 21.52 13.76 -9.99
N VAL A 72 21.82 14.71 -9.11
CA VAL A 72 22.43 14.42 -7.80
C VAL A 72 21.56 13.46 -6.99
N ILE A 73 20.26 13.74 -6.87
CA ILE A 73 19.33 12.88 -6.13
C ILE A 73 19.28 11.47 -6.75
N ARG A 74 19.27 11.38 -8.09
CA ARG A 74 19.29 10.10 -8.83
C ARG A 74 20.53 9.28 -8.50
N GLU A 75 21.71 9.90 -8.54
CA GLU A 75 22.98 9.22 -8.23
C GLU A 75 23.01 8.74 -6.77
N LEU A 76 22.62 9.57 -5.81
CA LEU A 76 22.56 9.20 -4.39
C LEU A 76 21.56 8.05 -4.15
N SER A 77 20.43 8.07 -4.85
CA SER A 77 19.40 7.02 -4.76
C SER A 77 19.90 5.69 -5.31
N LEU A 78 20.54 5.69 -6.49
CA LEU A 78 21.12 4.49 -7.08
C LEU A 78 22.25 3.90 -6.23
N GLU A 79 23.07 4.77 -5.63
CA GLU A 79 24.13 4.35 -4.72
C GLU A 79 23.56 3.67 -3.47
N SER A 80 22.53 4.25 -2.83
CA SER A 80 21.84 3.63 -1.69
C SER A 80 21.24 2.26 -2.08
N VAL A 81 20.56 2.18 -3.23
CA VAL A 81 19.99 0.93 -3.73
C VAL A 81 21.07 -0.12 -4.02
N ARG A 82 22.21 0.29 -4.59
CA ARG A 82 23.32 -0.63 -4.86
C ARG A 82 23.83 -1.24 -3.56
N ARG A 83 24.07 -0.44 -2.52
CA ARG A 83 24.53 -0.92 -1.22
C ARG A 83 23.52 -1.84 -0.52
N MET A 84 22.23 -1.50 -0.58
CA MET A 84 21.18 -2.37 -0.05
C MET A 84 21.19 -3.76 -0.73
N LYS A 85 21.44 -3.81 -2.05
CA LYS A 85 21.44 -5.06 -2.82
C LYS A 85 22.75 -5.86 -2.72
N GLU A 86 23.89 -5.18 -2.78
CA GLU A 86 25.21 -5.81 -2.86
C GLU A 86 25.83 -6.05 -1.48
N GLU A 87 25.56 -5.17 -0.52
CA GLU A 87 26.17 -5.19 0.82
C GLU A 87 25.18 -5.60 1.92
N ALA A 88 23.88 -5.78 1.60
CA ALA A 88 22.80 -5.95 2.58
C ALA A 88 22.78 -4.83 3.64
N ALA A 89 23.19 -3.62 3.24
CA ALA A 89 23.21 -2.45 4.11
C ALA A 89 21.79 -1.87 4.30
N ASP A 90 21.58 -1.17 5.42
CA ASP A 90 20.38 -0.37 5.63
C ASP A 90 20.30 0.79 4.63
N ASN A 91 19.09 1.32 4.42
CA ASN A 91 18.89 2.49 3.56
C ASN A 91 19.59 3.73 4.15
N ASP A 92 20.56 4.29 3.41
CA ASP A 92 21.36 5.43 3.82
C ASP A 92 21.05 6.73 3.05
N LEU A 93 20.01 6.74 2.21
CA LEU A 93 19.70 7.86 1.31
C LEU A 93 19.43 9.18 2.07
N VAL A 94 18.68 9.16 3.18
CA VAL A 94 18.43 10.38 3.97
C VAL A 94 19.75 10.98 4.47
N ALA A 95 20.67 10.15 4.94
CA ALA A 95 21.98 10.60 5.41
C ALA A 95 22.79 11.22 4.27
N ARG A 96 22.74 10.61 3.07
CA ARG A 96 23.40 11.15 1.86
C ARG A 96 22.82 12.49 1.42
N LEU A 97 21.50 12.62 1.40
CA LEU A 97 20.83 13.88 1.07
C LEU A 97 21.21 14.99 2.06
N ARG A 98 21.29 14.66 3.37
CA ARG A 98 21.73 15.58 4.43
C ARG A 98 23.22 15.94 4.37
N ALA A 99 24.04 15.12 3.74
CA ALA A 99 25.45 15.43 3.51
C ALA A 99 25.67 16.36 2.30
N HIS A 100 24.68 16.50 1.41
CA HIS A 100 24.81 17.32 0.21
C HIS A 100 24.44 18.79 0.48
N PRO A 101 25.35 19.77 0.28
CA PRO A 101 25.13 21.17 0.68
C PRO A 101 23.87 21.83 0.10
N GLN A 102 23.51 21.49 -1.14
CA GLN A 102 22.33 22.06 -1.81
C GLN A 102 21.02 21.34 -1.50
N LEU A 103 21.06 20.17 -0.86
CA LEU A 103 19.86 19.37 -0.54
C LEU A 103 19.57 19.35 0.95
N ALA A 104 20.59 19.36 1.79
CA ALA A 104 20.49 19.24 3.24
C ALA A 104 19.48 20.21 3.90
N PRO A 105 19.42 21.51 3.54
CA PRO A 105 18.44 22.43 4.10
C PRO A 105 16.98 22.09 3.77
N HIS A 106 16.75 21.20 2.80
CA HIS A 106 15.45 20.84 2.27
C HIS A 106 15.01 19.42 2.64
N VAL A 107 15.77 18.72 3.50
CA VAL A 107 15.40 17.40 4.03
C VAL A 107 14.78 17.59 5.41
N HIS A 108 13.46 17.41 5.54
CA HIS A 108 12.77 17.54 6.83
C HIS A 108 12.36 16.16 7.35
N ASP A 109 12.52 15.92 8.67
CA ASP A 109 12.10 14.66 9.31
C ASP A 109 10.60 14.39 9.16
N ALA A 110 9.79 15.45 9.15
CA ALA A 110 8.35 15.33 8.98
C ALA A 110 7.95 14.71 7.63
N ASP A 111 8.82 14.72 6.61
CA ASP A 111 8.52 14.10 5.32
C ASP A 111 8.73 12.57 5.36
N LEU A 112 9.39 12.05 6.39
CA LEU A 112 9.57 10.61 6.58
C LEU A 112 8.33 9.94 7.19
N ASP A 113 7.30 10.71 7.56
CA ASP A 113 6.03 10.17 8.04
C ASP A 113 5.19 9.62 6.87
N PRO A 114 4.98 8.29 6.78
CA PRO A 114 4.21 7.68 5.69
C PRO A 114 2.75 8.16 5.66
N ALA A 115 2.19 8.59 6.79
CA ALA A 115 0.80 9.05 6.86
C ALA A 115 0.55 10.29 6.00
N ARG A 116 1.59 11.03 5.60
CA ARG A 116 1.48 12.19 4.70
C ARG A 116 1.34 11.80 3.22
N TYR A 117 1.51 10.52 2.89
CA TYR A 117 1.55 10.00 1.52
C TYR A 117 0.35 9.09 1.17
N VAL A 118 -0.65 9.02 2.05
CA VAL A 118 -1.85 8.20 1.83
C VAL A 118 -2.95 8.89 1.00
N GLY A 119 -2.73 10.15 0.61
CA GLY A 119 -3.70 10.91 -0.18
C GLY A 119 -5.06 10.98 0.51
N ARG A 120 -6.11 10.53 -0.19
CA ARG A 120 -7.49 10.44 0.33
C ARG A 120 -7.89 9.02 0.73
N ALA A 121 -6.94 8.12 0.92
CA ALA A 121 -7.26 6.71 1.16
C ALA A 121 -8.21 6.51 2.37
N PRO A 122 -8.04 7.19 3.52
CA PRO A 122 -8.97 7.06 4.64
C PRO A 122 -10.39 7.52 4.27
N GLU A 123 -10.52 8.70 3.66
CA GLU A 123 -11.83 9.27 3.29
C GLU A 123 -12.54 8.43 2.23
N GLN A 124 -11.79 7.90 1.25
CA GLN A 124 -12.34 7.02 0.22
C GLN A 124 -12.88 5.72 0.80
N VAL A 125 -12.22 5.17 1.82
CA VAL A 125 -12.70 3.98 2.54
C VAL A 125 -13.96 4.31 3.31
N ASP A 126 -13.97 5.40 4.08
CA ASP A 126 -15.14 5.82 4.85
C ASP A 126 -16.36 6.09 3.96
N GLU A 127 -16.16 6.81 2.84
CA GLU A 127 -17.19 7.07 1.82
C GLU A 127 -17.75 5.76 1.24
N PHE A 128 -16.89 4.82 0.86
CA PHE A 128 -17.33 3.54 0.30
C PHE A 128 -18.12 2.69 1.32
N LEU A 129 -17.65 2.64 2.57
CA LEU A 129 -18.31 1.88 3.63
C LEU A 129 -19.72 2.43 3.87
N ALA A 130 -19.86 3.75 4.01
CA ALA A 130 -21.14 4.40 4.32
C ALA A 130 -22.11 4.43 3.13
N GLU A 131 -21.63 4.79 1.93
CA GLU A 131 -22.52 5.06 0.80
C GLU A 131 -22.84 3.82 -0.04
N VAL A 132 -21.97 2.80 -0.02
CA VAL A 132 -22.12 1.61 -0.87
C VAL A 132 -22.34 0.36 -0.04
N LEU A 133 -21.43 0.07 0.90
CA LEU A 133 -21.44 -1.20 1.61
C LEU A 133 -22.61 -1.29 2.60
N GLU A 134 -22.82 -0.27 3.42
CA GLU A 134 -23.90 -0.25 4.41
C GLU A 134 -25.29 -0.44 3.79
N PRO A 135 -25.70 0.31 2.73
CA PRO A 135 -26.99 0.10 2.06
C PRO A 135 -27.11 -1.30 1.44
N LEU A 136 -26.01 -1.81 0.86
CA LEU A 136 -25.99 -3.15 0.29
C LEU A 136 -26.23 -4.21 1.36
N LEU A 137 -25.55 -4.13 2.50
CA LEU A 137 -25.74 -5.04 3.62
C LEU A 137 -27.15 -4.93 4.21
N ALA A 138 -27.68 -3.70 4.35
CA ALA A 138 -29.04 -3.46 4.84
C ALA A 138 -30.10 -4.13 3.96
N SER A 139 -29.97 -4.04 2.62
CA SER A 139 -30.91 -4.71 1.69
C SER A 139 -30.88 -6.25 1.78
N HIS A 140 -29.81 -6.81 2.35
CA HIS A 140 -29.63 -8.25 2.55
C HIS A 140 -29.73 -8.68 4.01
N ALA A 141 -30.15 -7.79 4.92
CA ALA A 141 -30.23 -8.07 6.36
C ALA A 141 -31.18 -9.22 6.74
N HIS A 142 -32.11 -9.58 5.85
CA HIS A 142 -33.03 -10.73 6.01
C HIS A 142 -32.34 -12.09 5.80
N ARG A 143 -31.10 -12.11 5.30
CA ARG A 143 -30.35 -13.35 5.09
C ARG A 143 -29.63 -13.74 6.37
N ASP A 144 -30.07 -14.83 6.98
CA ASP A 144 -29.36 -15.46 8.08
C ASP A 144 -28.14 -16.23 7.55
N GLY A 145 -26.94 -15.82 7.97
CA GLY A 145 -25.68 -16.46 7.61
C GLY A 145 -24.85 -16.79 8.84
N ARG A 146 -23.92 -17.75 8.73
CA ARG A 146 -23.03 -18.13 9.83
C ARG A 146 -22.00 -17.05 10.22
N PHE A 147 -22.01 -15.90 9.55
CA PHE A 147 -20.92 -14.95 9.61
C PHE A 147 -21.29 -13.64 10.28
N ALA A 148 -20.43 -13.23 11.22
CA ALA A 148 -20.38 -11.88 11.77
C ALA A 148 -19.02 -11.32 11.42
N ALA A 149 -18.98 -10.19 10.70
CA ALA A 149 -17.73 -9.50 10.39
C ALA A 149 -17.00 -9.16 11.70
N ARG A 150 -15.80 -9.71 11.89
CA ARG A 150 -14.91 -9.39 13.01
C ARG A 150 -13.51 -9.19 12.43
N VAL A 151 -13.03 -7.96 12.43
CA VAL A 151 -11.60 -7.68 12.18
C VAL A 151 -10.93 -7.66 13.55
N LYS A 152 -9.91 -8.51 13.75
CA LYS A 152 -9.02 -8.41 14.91
C LYS A 152 -7.79 -7.64 14.46
N VAL A 153 -7.69 -6.38 14.89
CA VAL A 153 -6.47 -5.58 14.75
C VAL A 153 -5.59 -5.83 15.97
#